data_AF-A0A0B1S2X7-F1
#
_entry.id   AF-A0A0B1S2X7-F1
#
_cell.length_a   1.000
_cell.length_b   1.000
_cell.length_c   1.000
_cell.angle_alpha   90.00
_cell.angle_beta   90.00
_cell.angle_gamma   90.00
#
_symmetry.space_group_name_H-M   'P 1'
#
loop_
_entity.id
_entity.type
_entity.pdbx_description
1 polymer ?
#
loop_
_entity_poly.entity_id
_entity_poly.type
_entity_poly.pdbx_seq_one_letter_code
_entity_poly.pdbx_strand_id
1 'polypeptide(L)'
;MVLQDIDSTSRVEPGGWKRLNTLGHYNVPNNSVLMLTTRQSSLYNLSLLSERSEKSTLSLKNSPTLSRPWVGTSSSSTSKDAEGQKLYHLVKPSEHGPSENQEKMVTEIYLTRLLMMKGTLQKFINDLLEAIFSTSSRSAPLPAAIKYMFDFMDEQALEHGITDAEVVHAWKSNALPLRFWVNLIKNPHFVFDIQKPTK
;
A
#
# COMPACT_ATOMS: atom_id res chain seq x y z
N MET A 1 12.96 -16.61 -23.48
CA MET A 1 13.60 -16.61 -22.15
C MET A 1 12.54 -16.26 -21.12
N VAL A 2 12.47 -17.01 -20.02
CA VAL A 2 11.55 -16.69 -18.91
C VAL A 2 12.32 -15.83 -17.91
N LEU A 3 11.84 -14.62 -17.66
CA LEU A 3 12.46 -13.71 -16.69
C LEU A 3 11.94 -14.03 -15.30
N GLN A 4 12.84 -14.14 -14.33
CA GLN A 4 12.50 -14.37 -12.94
C GLN A 4 13.23 -13.36 -12.04
N ASP A 5 12.68 -13.12 -10.85
CA ASP A 5 13.32 -12.24 -9.86
C ASP A 5 14.71 -12.77 -9.46
N ILE A 6 14.84 -14.10 -9.42
CA ILE A 6 16.05 -14.83 -9.10
C ILE A 6 16.15 -16.03 -10.05
N ASP A 7 17.31 -16.20 -10.67
CA ASP A 7 17.61 -17.35 -11.52
C ASP A 7 19.11 -17.70 -11.48
N SER A 8 19.55 -18.64 -12.32
CA SER A 8 20.96 -19.04 -12.41
C SER A 8 21.90 -17.94 -12.90
N THR A 9 21.36 -16.86 -13.46
CA THR A 9 22.14 -15.70 -13.93
C THR A 9 22.24 -14.60 -12.88
N SER A 10 21.53 -14.73 -11.74
CA SER A 10 21.52 -13.73 -10.67
C SER A 10 22.92 -13.45 -10.13
N ARG A 11 23.21 -12.15 -9.95
CA ARG A 11 24.50 -11.70 -9.43
C ARG A 11 24.58 -11.95 -7.93
N VAL A 12 25.53 -12.80 -7.54
CA VAL A 12 25.88 -13.06 -6.14
C VAL A 12 27.12 -12.24 -5.79
N GLU A 13 27.01 -11.45 -4.74
CA GLU A 13 28.09 -10.60 -4.23
C GLU A 13 28.80 -11.23 -3.03
N PRO A 14 30.04 -10.80 -2.74
CA PRO A 14 30.72 -11.14 -1.50
C PRO A 14 29.87 -10.81 -0.26
N GLY A 15 29.88 -11.72 0.72
CA GLY A 15 29.09 -11.60 1.94
C GLY A 15 27.67 -12.18 1.85
N GLY A 16 27.39 -13.04 0.86
CA GLY A 16 26.13 -13.79 0.76
C GLY A 16 24.93 -12.95 0.35
N TRP A 17 25.17 -11.82 -0.31
CA TRP A 17 24.13 -10.95 -0.85
C TRP A 17 23.82 -11.32 -2.30
N LYS A 18 22.54 -11.34 -2.65
CA LYS A 18 22.07 -11.60 -4.02
C LYS A 18 21.15 -10.48 -4.45
N ARG A 19 21.40 -9.93 -5.64
CA ARG A 19 20.60 -8.83 -6.19
C ARG A 19 19.41 -9.39 -6.96
N LEU A 20 18.22 -8.84 -6.73
CA LEU A 20 17.05 -9.13 -7.56
C LEU A 20 17.30 -8.71 -9.01
N ASN A 21 16.98 -9.60 -9.96
CA ASN A 21 17.16 -9.37 -11.38
C ASN A 21 16.21 -8.26 -11.86
N THR A 22 16.74 -7.29 -12.58
CA THR A 22 15.97 -6.21 -13.21
C THR A 22 15.91 -6.41 -14.72
N LEU A 23 15.08 -5.64 -15.43
CA LEU A 23 15.11 -5.63 -16.90
C LEU A 23 16.50 -5.26 -17.45
N GLY A 24 17.23 -4.39 -16.75
CA GLY A 24 18.61 -4.03 -17.08
C GLY A 24 19.61 -5.16 -16.84
N HIS A 25 19.35 -6.08 -15.91
CA HIS A 25 20.17 -7.29 -15.75
C HIS A 25 20.11 -8.18 -16.99
N TYR A 26 18.93 -8.30 -17.59
CA TYR A 26 18.69 -9.08 -18.80
C TYR A 26 18.96 -8.30 -20.10
N ASN A 27 19.45 -7.05 -20.02
CA ASN A 27 19.65 -6.16 -21.16
C ASN A 27 18.40 -6.04 -22.07
N VAL A 28 17.20 -5.99 -21.49
CA VAL A 28 15.95 -5.90 -22.26
C VAL A 28 15.88 -4.52 -22.94
N PRO A 29 15.91 -4.42 -24.29
CA PRO A 29 15.89 -3.14 -24.98
C PRO A 29 14.50 -2.49 -24.96
N ASN A 30 14.46 -1.19 -25.26
CA ASN A 30 13.21 -0.46 -25.46
C ASN A 30 12.37 -1.13 -26.56
N ASN A 31 11.04 -1.09 -26.41
CA ASN A 31 10.06 -1.68 -27.34
C ASN A 31 10.16 -3.22 -27.47
N SER A 32 10.75 -3.90 -26.49
CA SER A 32 10.71 -5.37 -26.42
C SER A 32 9.28 -5.89 -26.22
N VAL A 33 8.98 -7.04 -26.84
CA VAL A 33 7.72 -7.76 -26.62
C VAL A 33 7.89 -8.73 -25.45
N LEU A 34 7.03 -8.61 -24.44
CA LEU A 34 6.97 -9.52 -23.29
C LEU A 34 5.64 -10.25 -23.30
N MET A 35 5.64 -11.50 -22.85
CA MET A 35 4.45 -12.33 -22.75
C MET A 35 4.29 -12.87 -21.33
N LEU A 36 3.10 -12.70 -20.77
CA LEU A 36 2.74 -13.34 -19.51
C LEU A 36 2.32 -14.78 -19.81
N THR A 37 2.99 -15.72 -19.14
CA THR A 37 2.68 -17.15 -19.26
C THR A 37 2.28 -17.68 -17.89
N THR A 38 1.36 -18.64 -17.86
CA THR A 38 1.01 -19.31 -16.61
C THR A 38 2.20 -20.14 -16.12
N ARG A 39 2.52 -20.03 -14.83
CA ARG A 39 3.59 -20.84 -14.24
C ARG A 39 3.15 -22.29 -14.26
N GLN A 40 3.71 -23.08 -15.17
CA GLN A 40 3.51 -24.53 -15.23
C GLN A 40 4.29 -25.21 -14.09
N SER A 41 3.93 -24.98 -12.84
CA SER A 41 4.33 -25.88 -11.77
C SER A 41 3.50 -27.16 -11.91
N SER A 42 4.07 -28.15 -12.60
CA SER A 42 3.72 -29.57 -12.54
C SER A 42 2.26 -29.90 -12.17
N LEU A 43 1.36 -29.86 -13.17
CA LEU A 43 0.00 -30.40 -13.08
C LEU A 43 -0.05 -31.88 -12.64
N TYR A 44 1.09 -32.57 -12.58
CA TYR A 44 1.22 -33.96 -12.17
C TYR A 44 0.73 -34.23 -10.72
N ASN A 45 0.84 -33.27 -9.80
CA ASN A 45 0.40 -33.48 -8.40
C ASN A 45 -1.11 -33.31 -8.17
N LEU A 46 -1.85 -32.66 -9.09
CA LEU A 46 -3.29 -32.46 -8.94
C LEU A 46 -4.10 -33.68 -9.39
N SER A 47 -3.56 -34.52 -10.28
CA SER A 47 -4.23 -35.73 -10.75
C SER A 47 -4.34 -36.82 -9.67
N LEU A 48 -3.43 -36.83 -8.68
CA LEU A 48 -3.42 -37.84 -7.61
C LEU A 48 -4.37 -37.55 -6.44
N LEU A 49 -4.93 -36.33 -6.36
CA LEU A 49 -5.90 -35.95 -5.32
C LEU A 49 -7.34 -35.94 -5.81
N SER A 50 -7.58 -36.21 -7.10
CA SER A 50 -8.90 -36.05 -7.74
C SER A 50 -9.90 -37.17 -7.46
N GLU A 51 -9.52 -38.28 -6.80
CA GLU A 51 -10.46 -39.38 -6.50
C GLU A 51 -11.25 -39.18 -5.20
N ARG A 52 -11.00 -38.13 -4.41
CA ARG A 52 -11.68 -37.96 -3.13
C ARG A 52 -11.89 -36.50 -2.72
N SER A 53 -12.82 -35.80 -3.37
CA SER A 53 -13.66 -34.78 -2.71
C SER A 53 -14.72 -34.22 -3.66
N GLU A 54 -15.94 -34.77 -3.61
CA GLU A 54 -17.12 -33.99 -3.96
C GLU A 54 -17.38 -32.99 -2.83
N LYS A 55 -17.64 -31.72 -3.19
CA LYS A 55 -17.78 -30.51 -2.34
C LYS A 55 -16.47 -29.73 -2.14
N SER A 56 -16.24 -28.77 -3.03
CA SER A 56 -15.46 -27.58 -2.67
C SER A 56 -15.90 -26.39 -3.49
N THR A 57 -16.54 -25.46 -2.78
CA THR A 57 -16.72 -24.05 -3.11
C THR A 57 -15.46 -23.48 -3.77
N LEU A 58 -15.66 -22.69 -4.82
CA LEU A 58 -14.68 -21.99 -5.63
C LEU A 58 -13.79 -21.07 -4.76
N SER A 59 -12.81 -21.63 -4.05
CA SER A 59 -11.82 -20.85 -3.32
C SER A 59 -10.82 -20.30 -4.32
N LEU A 60 -11.00 -19.04 -4.71
CA LEU A 60 -10.01 -18.17 -5.36
C LEU A 60 -8.77 -17.88 -4.48
N LYS A 61 -8.39 -18.79 -3.57
CA LYS A 61 -7.28 -18.62 -2.63
C LYS A 61 -5.93 -19.08 -3.18
N ASN A 62 -5.88 -19.60 -4.41
CA ASN A 62 -4.66 -20.14 -5.02
C ASN A 62 -4.05 -19.27 -6.12
N SER A 63 -4.45 -18.00 -6.23
CA SER A 63 -3.64 -17.04 -7.00
C SER A 63 -2.31 -16.83 -6.25
N PRO A 64 -1.15 -17.13 -6.85
CA PRO A 64 0.16 -16.80 -6.27
C PRO A 64 0.45 -15.29 -6.38
N THR A 65 -0.58 -14.48 -6.59
CA THR A 65 -0.47 -13.06 -6.83
C THR A 65 -0.29 -12.34 -5.50
N LEU A 66 0.96 -11.96 -5.27
CA LEU A 66 1.33 -10.73 -4.57
C LEU A 66 1.14 -10.72 -3.04
N SER A 67 1.43 -11.84 -2.39
CA SER A 67 1.97 -11.79 -1.02
C SER A 67 3.44 -11.33 -1.08
N ARG A 68 3.68 -10.09 -1.51
CA ARG A 68 5.01 -9.49 -1.47
C ARG A 68 4.93 -8.14 -0.78
N PRO A 69 5.55 -7.97 0.40
CA PRO A 69 5.78 -6.67 1.03
C PRO A 69 6.28 -5.67 0.00
N TRP A 70 5.54 -4.59 -0.23
CA TRP A 70 6.14 -3.39 -0.79
C TRP A 70 7.09 -2.88 0.29
N VAL A 71 8.40 -2.95 0.03
CA VAL A 71 9.44 -2.48 0.96
C VAL A 71 9.40 -0.96 1.00
N GLY A 72 8.41 -0.42 1.72
CA GLY A 72 8.40 0.92 2.23
C GLY A 72 9.45 0.99 3.33
N THR A 73 10.37 1.93 3.18
CA THR A 73 11.36 2.40 4.16
C THR A 73 10.95 2.16 5.61
N SER A 74 11.25 0.97 6.10
CA SER A 74 11.26 0.61 7.51
C SER A 74 12.19 -0.58 7.64
N SER A 75 13.16 -0.38 8.52
CA SER A 75 14.33 -1.20 8.75
C SER A 75 14.01 -2.67 9.01
N SER A 76 14.86 -3.55 8.46
CA SER A 76 15.19 -4.90 8.97
C SER A 76 14.36 -6.13 8.58
N SER A 77 13.63 -6.16 7.47
CA SER A 77 13.25 -7.45 6.86
C SER A 77 14.26 -7.82 5.77
N THR A 78 15.37 -8.46 6.16
CA THR A 78 16.25 -9.13 5.18
C THR A 78 15.44 -10.30 4.62
N SER A 79 14.78 -10.09 3.48
CA SER A 79 14.18 -11.19 2.74
C SER A 79 15.30 -12.15 2.38
N LYS A 80 15.23 -13.36 2.94
CA LYS A 80 16.16 -14.43 2.62
C LYS A 80 15.59 -15.22 1.45
N ASP A 81 16.44 -15.59 0.51
CA ASP A 81 16.06 -16.55 -0.52
C ASP A 81 15.74 -17.93 0.10
N ALA A 82 15.17 -18.85 -0.68
CA ALA A 82 14.94 -20.24 -0.25
C ALA A 82 16.24 -20.93 0.24
N GLU A 83 17.39 -20.41 -0.18
CA GLU A 83 18.74 -20.86 0.16
C GLU A 83 19.37 -20.08 1.36
N GLY A 84 18.60 -19.20 2.02
CA GLY A 84 19.05 -18.44 3.20
C GLY A 84 19.90 -17.20 2.92
N GLN A 85 20.08 -16.84 1.64
CA GLN A 85 20.91 -15.71 1.18
C GLN A 85 20.20 -14.37 1.35
N LYS A 86 20.92 -13.30 1.71
CA LYS A 86 20.33 -11.97 1.91
C LYS A 86 20.01 -11.32 0.56
N LEU A 87 18.78 -10.85 0.35
CA LEU A 87 18.36 -10.23 -0.90
C LEU A 87 18.41 -8.70 -0.82
N TYR A 88 18.77 -8.06 -1.93
CA TYR A 88 18.64 -6.62 -2.10
C TYR A 88 18.22 -6.25 -3.54
N HIS A 89 17.71 -5.03 -3.75
CA HIS A 89 17.30 -4.55 -5.07
C HIS A 89 18.12 -3.35 -5.53
N LEU A 90 17.70 -2.12 -5.17
CA LEU A 90 18.39 -0.88 -5.55
C LEU A 90 19.38 -0.41 -4.48
N VAL A 91 19.01 -0.56 -3.20
CA VAL A 91 19.81 -0.14 -2.06
C VAL A 91 20.15 -1.38 -1.25
N LYS A 92 21.45 -1.59 -1.01
CA LYS A 92 21.92 -2.61 -0.08
C LYS A 92 21.65 -2.10 1.34
N PRO A 93 20.95 -2.86 2.19
CA PRO A 93 20.82 -2.50 3.60
C PRO A 93 22.23 -2.35 4.20
N SER A 94 22.57 -1.15 4.67
CA SER A 94 23.83 -0.93 5.36
C SER A 94 23.75 -1.56 6.75
N GLU A 95 24.75 -2.34 7.14
CA GLU A 95 24.83 -2.88 8.51
C GLU A 95 25.28 -1.81 9.52
N HIS A 96 25.90 -0.73 9.03
CA HIS A 96 26.28 0.45 9.82
C HIS A 96 25.38 1.60 9.41
N GLY A 97 24.65 2.19 10.37
CA GLY A 97 23.69 3.27 10.11
C GLY A 97 24.28 4.44 9.32
N PRO A 98 23.44 5.26 8.66
CA PRO A 98 23.93 6.44 7.95
C PRO A 98 24.70 7.34 8.92
N SER A 99 25.82 7.90 8.47
CA SER A 99 26.48 8.97 9.24
C SER A 99 25.57 10.20 9.26
N GLU A 100 25.53 10.93 10.38
CA GLU A 100 24.57 12.02 10.62
C GLU A 100 24.61 13.12 9.53
N ASN A 101 25.79 13.35 8.92
CA ASN A 101 25.96 14.29 7.81
C ASN A 101 25.42 13.76 6.47
N GLN A 102 25.48 12.45 6.24
CA GLN A 102 24.95 11.83 5.03
C GLN A 102 23.42 11.84 5.05
N GLU A 103 22.81 11.64 6.21
CA GLU A 103 21.35 11.67 6.38
C GLU A 103 20.76 13.06 6.09
N LYS A 104 21.38 14.13 6.58
CA LYS A 104 20.94 15.53 6.36
C LYS A 104 20.99 15.95 4.89
N MET A 105 22.09 15.65 4.18
CA MET A 105 22.25 15.98 2.76
C MET A 105 21.29 15.17 1.86
N VAL A 106 21.07 13.90 2.22
CA VAL A 106 20.10 13.01 1.57
C VAL A 106 18.69 13.59 1.74
N THR A 107 18.28 13.98 2.95
CA THR A 107 16.94 14.53 3.19
C THR A 107 16.63 15.79 2.37
N GLU A 108 17.61 16.68 2.15
CA GLU A 108 17.42 17.88 1.32
C GLU A 108 17.21 17.55 -0.17
N ILE A 109 17.96 16.57 -0.71
CA ILE A 109 17.80 16.13 -2.11
C ILE A 109 16.44 15.46 -2.34
N TYR A 110 15.91 14.74 -1.35
CA TYR A 110 14.58 14.13 -1.45
C TYR A 110 13.45 15.12 -1.20
N LEU A 111 13.70 16.26 -0.55
CA LEU A 111 12.67 17.26 -0.27
C LEU A 111 12.03 17.79 -1.56
N THR A 112 12.83 18.16 -2.57
CA THR A 112 12.29 18.64 -3.86
C THR A 112 11.42 17.57 -4.53
N ARG A 113 11.78 16.29 -4.40
CA ARG A 113 10.98 15.17 -4.93
C ARG A 113 9.66 15.00 -4.18
N LEU A 114 9.67 15.15 -2.85
CA LEU A 114 8.46 15.13 -2.02
C LEU A 114 7.54 16.31 -2.35
N LEU A 115 8.10 17.51 -2.53
CA LEU A 115 7.35 18.70 -2.92
C LEU A 115 6.75 18.55 -4.32
N MET A 116 7.49 18.00 -5.27
CA MET A 116 6.99 17.69 -6.60
C MET A 116 5.81 16.69 -6.52
N MET A 117 5.96 15.60 -5.77
CA MET A 117 4.89 14.62 -5.56
C MET A 117 3.66 15.24 -4.90
N LYS A 118 3.86 16.06 -3.85
CA LYS A 118 2.78 16.83 -3.22
C LYS A 118 2.07 17.70 -4.25
N GLY A 119 2.81 18.44 -5.08
CA GLY A 119 2.26 19.30 -6.13
C GLY A 119 1.45 18.52 -7.16
N THR A 120 1.96 17.39 -7.64
CA THR A 120 1.25 16.53 -8.61
C THR A 120 -0.05 15.96 -8.04
N LEU A 121 -0.08 15.62 -6.75
CA LEU A 121 -1.26 15.03 -6.10
C LEU A 121 -2.26 16.06 -5.56
N GLN A 122 -1.87 17.33 -5.46
CA GLN A 122 -2.64 18.36 -4.73
C GLN A 122 -4.08 18.51 -5.24
N LYS A 123 -4.30 18.48 -6.56
CA LYS A 123 -5.64 18.59 -7.13
C LYS A 123 -6.56 17.46 -6.66
N PHE A 124 -6.08 16.21 -6.73
CA PHE A 124 -6.86 15.03 -6.31
C PHE A 124 -7.16 15.05 -4.81
N ILE A 125 -6.24 15.55 -4.00
CA ILE A 125 -6.45 15.72 -2.56
C ILE A 125 -7.55 16.76 -2.30
N ASN A 126 -7.50 17.90 -3.00
CA ASN A 126 -8.51 18.95 -2.86
C ASN A 126 -9.89 18.46 -3.31
N ASP A 127 -9.99 17.83 -4.49
CA ASP A 127 -11.24 17.28 -5.02
C ASP A 127 -11.86 16.26 -4.04
N LEU A 128 -11.03 15.41 -3.41
CA LEU A 128 -11.48 14.45 -2.40
C LEU A 128 -11.99 15.14 -1.12
N LEU A 129 -11.23 16.10 -0.59
CA LEU A 129 -11.61 16.80 0.64
C LEU A 129 -12.87 17.66 0.43
N GLU A 130 -13.00 18.29 -0.73
CA GLU A 130 -14.21 19.02 -1.13
C GLU A 130 -15.40 18.06 -1.24
N ALA A 131 -15.24 16.89 -1.86
CA ALA A 131 -16.31 15.90 -1.91
C ALA A 131 -16.73 15.37 -0.52
N ILE A 132 -15.80 15.24 0.41
CA ILE A 132 -16.08 14.75 1.78
C ILE A 132 -16.78 15.82 2.64
N PHE A 133 -16.35 17.09 2.54
CA PHE A 133 -16.76 18.14 3.46
C PHE A 133 -17.73 19.18 2.85
N SER A 134 -18.05 19.09 1.56
CA SER A 134 -18.98 20.02 0.94
C SER A 134 -20.41 19.82 1.44
N THR A 135 -21.06 20.93 1.78
CA THR A 135 -22.48 20.99 2.17
C THR A 135 -23.37 21.52 1.05
N SER A 136 -22.77 21.95 -0.06
CA SER A 136 -23.39 22.77 -1.10
C SER A 136 -23.28 22.17 -2.51
N SER A 137 -23.44 20.85 -2.64
CA SER A 137 -23.68 20.26 -3.96
C SER A 137 -25.17 20.25 -4.26
N ARG A 138 -25.62 21.02 -5.25
CA ARG A 138 -27.00 20.94 -5.76
C ARG A 138 -27.39 19.54 -6.24
N SER A 139 -26.42 18.65 -6.48
CA SER A 139 -26.66 17.28 -6.97
C SER A 139 -26.68 16.21 -5.87
N ALA A 140 -26.23 16.50 -4.65
CA ALA A 140 -26.24 15.54 -3.55
C ALA A 140 -26.48 16.24 -2.19
N PRO A 141 -27.62 16.01 -1.54
CA PRO A 141 -27.87 16.56 -0.21
C PRO A 141 -26.92 15.95 0.83
N LEU A 142 -26.62 16.69 1.89
CA LEU A 142 -25.86 16.19 3.04
C LEU A 142 -26.49 14.87 3.56
N PRO A 143 -25.72 13.79 3.77
CA PRO A 143 -26.26 12.55 4.30
C PRO A 143 -27.01 12.77 5.62
N ALA A 144 -28.27 12.31 5.68
CA ALA A 144 -29.14 12.52 6.83
C ALA A 144 -28.53 11.99 8.14
N ALA A 145 -27.79 10.89 8.09
CA ALA A 145 -27.10 10.32 9.25
C ALA A 145 -26.05 11.28 9.84
N ILE A 146 -25.33 12.04 9.01
CA ILE A 146 -24.35 13.02 9.48
C ILE A 146 -25.07 14.20 10.14
N LYS A 147 -26.12 14.73 9.51
CA LYS A 147 -26.94 15.82 10.08
C LYS A 147 -27.51 15.41 11.44
N TYR A 148 -28.17 14.26 11.50
CA TYR A 148 -28.77 13.74 12.72
C TYR A 148 -27.74 13.54 13.85
N MET A 149 -26.60 12.89 13.55
CA MET A 149 -25.56 12.66 14.55
C MET A 149 -24.96 13.97 15.08
N PHE A 150 -24.78 14.97 14.21
CA PHE A 150 -24.23 16.27 14.61
C PHE A 150 -25.24 17.11 15.39
N ASP A 151 -26.53 17.07 15.01
CA ASP A 151 -27.60 17.71 15.78
C ASP A 151 -27.72 17.10 17.17
N PHE A 152 -27.67 15.77 17.26
CA PHE A 152 -27.67 15.07 18.55
C PHE A 152 -26.51 15.53 19.44
N MET A 153 -25.30 15.69 18.89
CA MET A 153 -24.15 16.21 19.65
C MET A 153 -24.38 17.65 20.14
N ASP A 154 -25.01 18.50 19.32
CA ASP A 154 -25.35 19.87 19.70
C ASP A 154 -26.41 19.91 20.81
N GLU A 155 -27.44 19.07 20.72
CA GLU A 155 -28.48 18.92 21.76
C GLU A 155 -27.88 18.42 23.08
N GLN A 156 -27.02 17.40 23.03
CA GLN A 156 -26.33 16.88 24.22
C GLN A 156 -25.40 17.92 24.84
N ALA A 157 -24.74 18.75 24.03
CA ALA A 157 -23.93 19.84 24.56
C ALA A 157 -24.79 20.88 25.30
N LEU A 158 -25.96 21.23 24.74
CA LEU A 158 -26.92 22.16 25.36
C LEU A 158 -27.48 21.61 26.67
N GLU A 159 -27.94 20.36 26.68
CA GLU A 159 -28.51 19.69 27.87
C GLU A 159 -27.51 19.64 29.04
N HIS A 160 -26.23 19.45 28.75
CA HIS A 160 -25.17 19.39 29.75
C HIS A 160 -24.53 20.76 30.06
N GLY A 161 -25.04 21.86 29.50
CA GLY A 161 -24.53 23.21 29.74
C GLY A 161 -23.12 23.45 29.17
N ILE A 162 -22.71 22.70 28.15
CA ILE A 162 -21.43 22.87 27.45
C ILE A 162 -21.59 24.02 26.46
N THR A 163 -21.05 25.18 26.83
CA THR A 163 -21.11 26.40 26.02
C THR A 163 -19.90 26.59 25.11
N ASP A 164 -18.83 25.82 25.32
CA ASP A 164 -17.61 25.89 24.52
C ASP A 164 -17.78 25.14 23.19
N ALA A 165 -17.75 25.90 22.10
CA ALA A 165 -17.88 25.37 20.74
C ALA A 165 -16.71 24.44 20.35
N GLU A 166 -15.53 24.59 20.96
CA GLU A 166 -14.37 23.74 20.67
C GLU A 166 -14.59 22.30 21.14
N VAL A 167 -15.32 22.11 22.26
CA VAL A 167 -15.66 20.79 22.78
C VAL A 167 -16.56 20.05 21.79
N VAL A 168 -17.59 20.72 21.30
CA VAL A 168 -18.55 20.15 20.33
C VAL A 168 -17.87 19.90 18.97
N HIS A 169 -17.01 20.83 18.53
CA HIS A 169 -16.19 20.64 17.34
C HIS A 169 -15.27 19.41 17.47
N ALA A 170 -14.65 19.22 18.63
CA ALA A 170 -13.81 18.04 18.91
C ALA A 170 -14.63 16.75 18.89
N TRP A 171 -15.85 16.74 19.43
CA TRP A 171 -16.75 15.57 19.36
C TRP A 171 -17.07 15.20 17.92
N LYS A 172 -17.49 16.18 17.10
CA LYS A 172 -17.81 15.98 15.68
C LYS A 172 -16.59 15.49 14.89
N SER A 173 -15.42 16.09 15.12
CA SER A 173 -14.15 15.71 14.48
C SER A 173 -13.68 14.31 14.85
N ASN A 174 -13.81 13.95 16.14
CA ASN A 174 -13.48 12.62 16.65
C ASN A 174 -14.45 11.56 16.15
N ALA A 175 -15.73 11.87 15.97
CA ALA A 175 -16.74 10.89 15.58
C ALA A 175 -16.66 10.53 14.09
N LEU A 176 -16.47 11.51 13.20
CA LEU A 176 -16.61 11.29 11.76
C LEU A 176 -15.28 11.43 11.00
N PRO A 177 -14.64 12.62 10.89
CA PRO A 177 -13.35 12.76 10.18
C PRO A 177 -12.28 11.76 10.62
N LEU A 178 -12.02 11.66 11.93
CA LEU A 178 -10.89 10.88 12.45
C LEU A 178 -11.15 9.37 12.52
N ARG A 179 -12.41 8.94 12.67
CA ARG A 179 -12.75 7.52 12.81
C ARG A 179 -13.19 6.88 11.51
N PHE A 180 -14.02 7.58 10.73
CA PHE A 180 -14.54 7.06 9.47
C PHE A 180 -13.63 7.44 8.30
N TRP A 181 -13.45 8.73 8.04
CA TRP A 181 -12.77 9.19 6.81
C TRP A 181 -11.27 8.88 6.80
N VAL A 182 -10.55 9.12 7.89
CA VAL A 182 -9.13 8.73 7.98
C VAL A 182 -8.93 7.23 7.76
N ASN A 183 -9.84 6.39 8.28
CA ASN A 183 -9.75 4.95 8.09
C ASN A 183 -9.98 4.55 6.62
N LEU A 184 -10.97 5.18 5.96
CA LEU A 184 -11.26 4.94 4.56
C LEU A 184 -10.13 5.37 3.62
N ILE A 185 -9.55 6.55 3.88
CA ILE A 185 -8.41 7.09 3.13
C ILE A 185 -7.18 6.19 3.27
N LYS A 186 -6.93 5.67 4.48
CA LYS A 186 -5.83 4.72 4.74
C LYS A 186 -6.07 3.34 4.13
N ASN A 187 -7.32 2.93 3.97
CA ASN A 187 -7.71 1.58 3.57
C ASN A 187 -8.69 1.59 2.39
N PRO A 188 -8.27 2.03 1.20
CA PRO A 188 -9.16 2.13 0.04
C PRO A 188 -9.74 0.78 -0.43
N HIS A 189 -9.08 -0.34 -0.09
CA HIS A 189 -9.56 -1.70 -0.33
C HIS A 189 -10.86 -2.07 0.43
N PHE A 190 -11.30 -1.24 1.38
CA PHE A 190 -12.63 -1.41 2.00
C PHE A 190 -13.78 -0.99 1.08
N VAL A 191 -13.49 -0.19 0.05
CA VAL A 191 -14.48 0.31 -0.91
C VAL A 191 -14.26 -0.28 -2.29
N PHE A 192 -13.00 -0.42 -2.70
CA PHE A 192 -12.63 -0.82 -4.04
C PHE A 192 -12.02 -2.23 -4.04
N ASP A 193 -12.29 -3.00 -5.10
CA ASP A 193 -11.62 -4.29 -5.36
C ASP A 193 -10.20 -4.03 -5.88
N ILE A 194 -9.31 -3.69 -4.96
CA ILE A 194 -7.90 -3.42 -5.19
C ILE A 194 -7.05 -4.22 -4.22
N GLN A 195 -5.83 -4.55 -4.64
CA GLN A 195 -4.91 -5.26 -3.77
C GLN A 195 -4.53 -4.40 -2.58
N LYS A 196 -4.61 -5.00 -1.38
CA LYS A 196 -4.16 -4.35 -0.16
C LYS A 196 -2.66 -4.06 -0.26
N PRO A 197 -2.21 -2.82 -0.02
CA PRO A 197 -0.79 -2.51 0.06
C PRO A 197 -0.17 -3.39 1.16
N THR A 198 0.70 -4.28 0.74
CA THR A 198 1.51 -5.12 1.61
C THR A 198 2.57 -4.23 2.25
N LYS A 199 2.46 -4.03 3.57
CA LYS A 199 3.47 -3.32 4.38
C LYS A 199 4.82 -4.02 4.32
#